data_AF-A0AAV0YF57-F1
#
_entry.id   AF-A0AAV0YF57-F1
#
_cell.length_a   1.000
_cell.length_b   1.000
_cell.length_c   1.000
_cell.angle_alpha   90.00
_cell.angle_beta   90.00
_cell.angle_gamma   90.00
#
_symmetry.space_group_name_H-M   'P 1'
#
loop_
_entity.id
_entity.type
_entity.pdbx_description
1 polymer ?
#
loop_
_entity_poly.entity_id
_entity_poly.type
_entity_poly.pdbx_seq_one_letter_code
_entity_poly.pdbx_strand_id
1 'polypeptide(L)'
;MASHFIFEVAIHQLWAWRKKVQHNDSFHFPHNPSDLIIAKAKEIHKCLVKALDLNHREVEFIKWEAPSHPFIKVNVDGCAKNNPGPAMGDSLEIRMENGSLDSWRT
;
A
#
# COMPACT_ATOMS: atom_id res chain seq x y z
N MET A 1 26.77 -4.19 -4.56
CA MET A 1 25.51 -3.45 -4.78
C MET A 1 24.26 -4.17 -4.26
N ALA A 2 24.17 -5.52 -4.24
CA ALA A 2 22.99 -6.22 -3.69
C ALA A 2 22.82 -6.14 -2.15
N SER A 3 23.91 -5.95 -1.40
CA SER A 3 23.89 -5.92 0.07
C SER A 3 23.08 -4.76 0.67
N HIS A 4 23.07 -3.59 0.02
CA HIS A 4 22.38 -2.39 0.53
C HIS A 4 20.84 -2.57 0.57
N PHE A 5 20.27 -3.22 -0.47
CA PHE A 5 18.83 -3.49 -0.54
C PHE A 5 18.34 -4.46 0.53
N ILE A 6 19.17 -5.43 0.93
CA ILE A 6 18.77 -6.42 1.93
C ILE A 6 18.56 -5.73 3.29
N PHE A 7 19.44 -4.79 3.65
CA PHE A 7 19.35 -4.06 4.91
C PHE A 7 18.09 -3.17 4.98
N GLU A 8 17.81 -2.40 3.93
CA GLU A 8 16.60 -1.57 3.84
C GLU A 8 15.31 -2.42 3.91
N VAL A 9 15.28 -3.53 3.16
CA VAL A 9 14.14 -4.45 3.16
C VAL A 9 13.97 -5.11 4.52
N ALA A 10 15.06 -5.43 5.22
CA ALA A 10 15.02 -5.96 6.58
C ALA A 10 14.39 -4.96 7.56
N ILE A 11 14.85 -3.70 7.55
CA ILE A 11 14.28 -2.63 8.40
C ILE A 11 12.78 -2.47 8.12
N HIS A 12 12.40 -2.38 6.85
CA HIS A 12 11.00 -2.25 6.46
C HIS A 12 10.16 -3.44 6.95
N GLN A 13 10.67 -4.68 6.81
CA GLN A 13 9.95 -5.86 7.26
C GLN A 13 9.79 -5.91 8.78
N LEU A 14 10.84 -5.58 9.53
CA LEU A 14 10.77 -5.50 10.99
C LEU A 14 9.74 -4.47 11.45
N TRP A 15 9.73 -3.28 10.83
CA TRP A 15 8.72 -2.27 11.11
C TRP A 15 7.30 -2.76 10.75
N ALA A 16 7.13 -3.38 9.59
CA ALA A 16 5.82 -3.88 9.14
C ALA A 16 5.30 -4.99 10.05
N TRP A 17 6.14 -5.93 10.47
CA TRP A 17 5.78 -6.99 11.42
C TRP A 17 5.46 -6.42 12.79
N ARG A 18 6.23 -5.44 13.29
CA ARG A 18 5.91 -4.74 14.53
C ARG A 18 4.51 -4.12 14.50
N LYS A 19 4.12 -3.46 13.41
CA LYS A 19 2.76 -2.91 13.26
C LYS A 19 1.71 -4.02 13.23
N LYS A 20 1.97 -5.15 12.58
CA LYS A 20 1.03 -6.27 12.56
C LYS A 20 0.81 -6.86 13.94
N VAL A 21 1.87 -7.00 14.75
CA VAL A 21 1.74 -7.42 16.16
C VAL A 21 0.81 -6.49 16.95
N GLN A 22 0.80 -5.18 16.65
CA GLN A 22 -0.03 -4.20 17.38
C GLN A 22 -1.50 -4.18 16.95
N HIS A 23 -1.82 -4.62 15.73
CA HIS A 23 -3.16 -4.43 15.13
C HIS A 23 -3.80 -5.72 14.63
N ASN A 24 -3.12 -6.87 14.76
CA ASN A 24 -3.61 -8.16 14.34
C ASN A 24 -3.22 -9.23 15.36
N ASP A 25 -4.16 -9.58 16.23
CA ASP A 25 -3.98 -10.57 17.30
C ASP A 25 -3.64 -11.98 16.79
N SER A 26 -3.92 -12.27 15.52
CA SER A 26 -3.59 -13.55 14.87
C SER A 26 -2.22 -13.56 14.21
N PHE A 27 -1.48 -12.44 14.23
CA PHE A 27 -0.18 -12.35 13.58
C PHE A 27 0.88 -13.13 14.35
N HIS A 28 1.59 -14.00 13.62
CA HIS A 28 2.76 -14.71 14.10
C HIS A 28 3.97 -14.31 13.26
N PHE A 29 5.12 -14.17 13.90
CA PHE A 29 6.37 -13.96 13.18
C PHE A 29 6.64 -15.14 12.24
N PRO A 30 7.17 -14.89 11.03
CA PRO A 30 7.49 -15.97 10.12
C PRO A 30 8.63 -16.83 10.67
N HIS A 31 8.57 -18.13 10.39
CA HIS A 31 9.55 -19.10 10.88
C HIS A 31 10.97 -18.87 10.29
N ASN A 32 11.05 -18.48 9.02
CA ASN A 32 12.30 -18.20 8.31
C ASN A 32 12.36 -16.74 7.83
N PRO A 33 12.56 -15.76 8.74
CA PRO A 33 12.47 -14.33 8.41
C PRO A 33 13.56 -13.89 7.42
N SER A 34 14.76 -14.45 7.53
CA SER A 34 15.90 -14.13 6.67
C SER A 34 15.62 -14.48 5.21
N ASP A 35 15.08 -15.66 4.95
CA ASP A 35 14.77 -16.12 3.59
C ASP A 35 13.69 -15.25 2.94
N LEU A 36 12.68 -14.84 3.71
CA LEU A 36 11.64 -13.93 3.22
C LEU A 36 12.18 -12.54 2.89
N ILE A 37 13.08 -12.01 3.74
CA ILE A 37 13.73 -10.71 3.50
C ILE A 37 14.59 -10.80 2.23
N ILE A 38 15.39 -11.85 2.09
CA ILE A 38 16.25 -12.05 0.91
C ILE A 38 15.39 -12.23 -0.36
N ALA A 39 14.33 -13.02 -0.30
CA ALA A 39 13.42 -13.23 -1.42
C ALA A 39 12.78 -11.90 -1.87
N LYS A 40 12.31 -11.09 -0.92
CA LYS A 40 11.73 -9.79 -1.23
C LYS A 40 12.75 -8.78 -1.74
N ALA A 41 13.96 -8.79 -1.21
CA ALA A 41 15.05 -7.94 -1.72
C ALA A 41 15.41 -8.30 -3.17
N LYS A 42 15.42 -9.59 -3.52
CA LYS A 42 15.61 -10.07 -4.90
C LYS A 42 14.48 -9.60 -5.82
N GLU A 43 13.23 -9.69 -5.36
CA GLU A 43 12.06 -9.24 -6.12
C GLU A 43 12.13 -7.74 -6.41
N ILE A 44 12.37 -6.92 -5.39
CA ILE A 44 12.52 -5.47 -5.53
C ILE A 44 13.66 -5.14 -6.49
N HIS A 45 14.81 -5.78 -6.33
CA HIS A 45 15.95 -5.58 -7.22
C HIS A 45 15.60 -5.93 -8.67
N LYS A 46 14.90 -7.05 -8.91
CA LYS A 46 14.43 -7.44 -10.24
C LYS A 46 13.51 -6.40 -10.85
N CYS A 47 12.55 -5.86 -10.08
CA CYS A 47 11.64 -4.81 -10.53
C CYS A 47 12.38 -3.51 -10.85
N LEU A 48 13.37 -3.12 -10.04
CA LEU A 48 14.17 -1.92 -10.30
C LEU A 48 15.03 -2.07 -11.56
N VAL A 49 15.67 -3.22 -11.74
CA VAL A 49 16.43 -3.51 -12.98
C VAL A 49 15.50 -3.49 -14.20
N LYS A 50 14.30 -4.07 -14.09
CA LYS A 50 13.29 -4.02 -15.16
C LYS A 50 12.78 -2.59 -15.42
N ALA A 51 12.61 -1.78 -14.39
CA ALA A 51 12.17 -0.39 -14.53
C ALA A 51 13.25 0.50 -15.18
N LEU A 52 14.53 0.15 -15.02
CA LEU A 52 15.66 0.79 -15.71
C LEU A 52 15.78 0.34 -17.17
N ASP A 53 15.20 -0.80 -17.54
CA ASP A 53 14.99 -1.22 -18.93
C ASP A 53 13.79 -0.46 -19.52
N LEU A 54 13.98 0.85 -19.69
CA LEU A 54 12.99 1.84 -20.15
C LEU A 54 12.50 1.63 -21.59
N ASN A 55 12.92 0.57 -22.27
CA ASN A 55 12.61 0.33 -23.68
C ASN A 55 11.21 -0.25 -23.92
N HIS A 56 10.51 -0.72 -22.88
CA HIS A 56 9.14 -1.22 -22.97
C HIS A 56 8.22 -0.48 -21.98
N ARG A 57 7.83 0.74 -22.34
CA ARG A 57 6.78 1.48 -21.63
C ARG A 57 5.44 1.20 -22.31
N GLU A 58 4.69 0.25 -21.77
CA GLU A 58 3.29 0.06 -22.15
C GLU A 58 2.41 1.04 -21.35
N VAL A 59 1.60 1.81 -22.08
CA VAL A 59 0.63 2.73 -21.49
C VAL A 59 -0.74 2.09 -21.65
N GLU A 60 -1.28 1.59 -20.55
CA GLU A 60 -2.65 1.10 -20.50
C GLU A 60 -3.57 2.20 -19.96
N PHE A 61 -4.67 2.44 -20.67
CA PHE A 61 -5.73 3.30 -20.19
C PHE A 61 -6.63 2.51 -19.24
N ILE A 62 -6.44 2.74 -17.95
CA ILE A 62 -7.33 2.19 -16.92
C ILE A 62 -8.54 3.11 -16.82
N LYS A 63 -9.72 2.59 -17.18
CA LYS A 63 -11.00 3.21 -16.84
C LYS A 63 -11.60 2.48 -15.64
N TRP A 64 -12.21 3.24 -14.75
CA TRP A 64 -13.09 2.68 -13.74
C TRP A 64 -14.48 2.51 -14.31
N GLU A 65 -14.95 1.26 -14.37
CA GLU A 65 -16.37 0.97 -14.59
C GLU A 65 -17.02 0.76 -13.23
N ALA A 66 -18.14 1.44 -12.98
CA ALA A 66 -18.90 1.24 -11.76
C ALA A 66 -19.41 -0.22 -11.72
N PRO A 67 -19.37 -0.90 -10.56
CA PRO A 67 -19.93 -2.24 -10.42
C PRO A 67 -21.43 -2.27 -10.76
N SER A 68 -21.93 -3.42 -11.20
CA SER A 68 -23.38 -3.66 -11.28
C SER A 68 -24.01 -3.57 -9.90
N HIS A 69 -25.22 -3.02 -9.81
CA HIS A 69 -25.94 -2.82 -8.55
C HIS A 69 -26.15 -4.09 -7.72
N PRO A 70 -26.21 -3.96 -6.37
CA PRO A 70 -26.01 -2.73 -5.59
C PRO A 70 -24.52 -2.46 -5.31
N PHE A 71 -24.12 -1.19 -5.29
CA PHE A 71 -22.77 -0.78 -4.88
C PHE A 71 -22.81 0.43 -3.94
N ILE A 72 -21.74 0.59 -3.15
CA ILE A 72 -21.53 1.74 -2.27
C ILE A 72 -20.29 2.47 -2.77
N LYS A 73 -20.39 3.78 -2.97
CA LYS A 73 -19.25 4.61 -3.34
C LYS A 73 -18.51 5.03 -2.08
N VAL A 74 -17.24 4.67 -1.99
CA VAL A 74 -16.36 5.04 -0.89
C VAL A 74 -15.30 5.99 -1.44
N ASN A 75 -15.28 7.24 -0.96
CA ASN A 75 -14.19 8.17 -1.25
C ASN A 75 -13.25 8.20 -0.05
N VAL A 76 -11.95 8.12 -0.32
CA VAL A 76 -10.90 8.34 0.69
C VAL A 76 -10.09 9.54 0.23
N ASP A 77 -9.94 10.53 1.11
CA ASP A 77 -9.02 11.64 0.87
C ASP A 77 -7.96 11.70 1.97
N GLY A 78 -6.74 12.00 1.58
CA GLY A 78 -5.58 12.09 2.47
C GLY A 78 -5.20 13.55 2.71
N CYS A 79 -5.06 13.95 3.97
CA CYS A 79 -4.59 15.29 4.32
C CYS A 79 -3.14 15.26 4.81
N ALA A 80 -2.31 16.17 4.26
CA ALA A 80 -0.95 16.41 4.72
C ALA A 80 -0.81 17.83 5.31
N LYS A 81 -0.10 17.94 6.43
CA LYS A 81 0.21 19.24 7.03
C LYS A 81 1.26 19.96 6.19
N ASN A 82 0.93 21.12 5.61
CA ASN A 82 1.84 22.01 4.87
C ASN A 82 2.50 21.39 3.63
N ASN A 83 1.72 20.94 2.64
CA ASN A 83 2.20 20.25 1.42
C ASN A 83 3.54 20.81 0.83
N PRO A 84 4.68 20.10 0.95
CA PRO A 84 4.87 18.77 1.56
C PRO A 84 5.12 18.79 3.07
N GLY A 85 4.40 17.96 3.83
CA GLY A 85 4.70 17.70 5.25
C GLY A 85 3.94 16.49 5.81
N PRO A 86 3.97 16.24 7.13
CA PRO A 86 3.49 15.00 7.73
C PRO A 86 2.01 14.72 7.44
N ALA A 87 1.66 13.46 7.17
CA ALA A 87 0.26 13.03 7.07
C ALA A 87 -0.47 13.33 8.39
N MET A 88 -1.63 13.99 8.30
CA MET A 88 -2.32 14.55 9.47
C MET A 88 -3.72 13.97 9.68
N GLY A 89 -4.30 13.30 8.68
CA GLY A 89 -5.56 12.57 8.82
C GLY A 89 -6.01 11.93 7.50
N ASP A 90 -6.85 10.92 7.62
CA ASP A 90 -7.63 10.28 6.56
C ASP A 90 -9.11 10.64 6.74
N SER A 91 -9.79 10.94 5.64
CA SER A 91 -11.25 11.12 5.62
C SER A 91 -11.89 10.04 4.75
N LEU A 92 -12.95 9.42 5.26
CA LEU A 92 -13.75 8.41 4.57
C LEU A 92 -15.16 8.98 4.35
N GLU A 93 -15.57 9.17 3.10
CA GLU A 93 -16.97 9.46 2.78
C GLU A 93 -17.62 8.22 2.16
N ILE A 94 -18.73 7.78 2.75
CA ILE A 94 -19.57 6.71 2.21
C ILE A 94 -20.80 7.36 1.55
N ARG A 95 -21.01 7.07 0.26
CA ARG A 95 -22.22 7.46 -0.49
C ARG A 95 -22.97 6.22 -0.95
N MET A 96 -24.28 6.27 -0.72
CA MET A 96 -25.22 5.32 -1.30
C MET A 96 -25.40 5.61 -2.80
N GLU A 97 -25.96 4.64 -3.53
CA GLU A 97 -26.23 4.71 -4.97
C GLU A 97 -27.04 5.95 -5.39
N ASN A 98 -28.00 6.36 -4.56
CA ASN A 98 -28.84 7.55 -4.77
C ASN A 98 -28.09 8.88 -4.52
N GLY A 99 -26.79 8.84 -4.24
CA GLY A 99 -25.97 10.01 -3.95
C GLY A 99 -26.12 10.56 -2.52
N SER A 100 -26.95 9.94 -1.67
CA SER A 100 -27.05 10.34 -0.26
C SER A 100 -25.76 10.01 0.47
N LEU A 101 -25.23 11.00 1.18
CA LEU A 101 -24.14 10.82 2.13
C LEU A 101 -24.67 10.04 3.34
N ASP A 102 -24.05 8.90 3.64
CA ASP A 102 -24.24 8.26 4.93
C ASP A 102 -23.24 8.88 5.91
N SER A 103 -23.69 9.91 6.62
CA SER A 103 -22.83 10.69 7.50
C SER A 103 -22.57 9.96 8.82
N TRP A 104 -21.65 9.00 8.81
CA TRP A 104 -21.00 8.54 10.03
C TRP A 104 -19.91 9.54 10.39
N ARG A 105 -20.25 10.55 11.21
CA ARG A 105 -19.24 11.36 11.89
C ARG A 105 -18.65 10.49 12.99
N THR A 106 -17.37 10.14 12.88
CA THR A 106 -16.52 9.82 14.03
C THR A 106 -16.24 11.08 14.84
#